data_AF-A0A0M9EMR5-F1
#
_entry.id   AF-A0A0M9EMR5-F1
#
_cell.length_a   1.000
_cell.length_b   1.000
_cell.length_c   1.000
_cell.angle_alpha   90.00
_cell.angle_beta   90.00
_cell.angle_gamma   90.00
#
_symmetry.space_group_name_H-M   'P 1'
#
loop_
_entity.id
_entity.type
_entity.pdbx_description
1 polymer ?
#
loop_
_entity_poly.entity_id
_entity_poly.type
_entity_poly.pdbx_seq_one_letter_code
_entity_poly.pdbx_strand_id
1 'polypeptide(L)'
;MYVILDYSFVNQAGQPMQPPQHIPSMVTYNQYSPQYGVDDESGICQAHPVWKAASLTAAVKAVPSSHSMLSEDTKISLIFLSFLSIPDKIPLDLLFRGGSPPKRWSAAGGIEEVNAAHVGLTHELCVFLSDENRLQNSINELTLSSAIFNNGDGTYTSNEATMNGISEKLTMEDASFWRCQILVVTYQAIPWKYVDSTATKTKLLLPHLKHILQTVPNYSEYLSTSSRADLALSLIEASRFPNMTWKKFALDQAKVALDAVEDSASSLDLVQGGTLMDRRMHSAIGYSAIQKSLNCIQVEDLSTAEALLEDWKPSDEHPSLLEQTVMFRKHMILGRILRFKGAFRESLVHLEKAQEVVRRHKDLSFDEDLRDLTCDQADTLRELDEPEPAERLLREEIDRRDRDCIPGNTYRLKLTLAEALFAQKRFEEAERICSGVESQPGLLKLDNLRLQITMAKIRDSKCDREGALRYWIGAMKEVGKFHLTNGYTTRIIILSIRDSLSGTDEAEMMETTSLQQVNVLGENAKPGGTKYWIGGLDHWARSKGFDDILNISCTSDMRS
;
A
#
# COMPACT_ATOMS: atom_id res chain seq x y z
N MET A 1 -5.21 43.63 9.54
CA MET A 1 -4.38 42.57 10.15
C MET A 1 -3.54 42.01 9.02
N TYR A 2 -2.33 42.56 8.83
CA TYR A 2 -1.50 42.34 7.65
C TYR A 2 -0.90 40.93 7.66
N VAL A 3 -1.34 40.08 6.73
CA VAL A 3 -0.62 38.88 6.32
C VAL A 3 -0.35 39.02 4.82
N ILE A 4 0.78 39.65 4.51
CA ILE A 4 1.40 39.54 3.19
C ILE A 4 1.81 38.07 3.05
N LEU A 5 1.19 37.37 2.11
CA LEU A 5 1.54 36.00 1.74
C LEU A 5 2.98 36.02 1.19
N ASP A 6 3.92 35.47 1.95
CA ASP A 6 5.31 35.30 1.52
C ASP A 6 5.39 34.14 0.51
N TYR A 7 5.57 34.49 -0.77
CA TYR A 7 5.56 33.59 -1.94
C TYR A 7 6.98 33.18 -2.36
N SER A 8 7.60 32.28 -1.60
CA SER A 8 8.92 31.71 -1.93
C SER A 8 8.89 30.22 -2.34
N PHE A 9 7.72 29.63 -2.60
CA PHE A 9 7.58 28.18 -2.86
C PHE A 9 7.41 27.74 -4.33
N VAL A 10 7.51 28.65 -5.32
CA VAL A 10 7.19 28.30 -6.74
C VAL A 10 8.40 28.05 -7.63
N ASN A 11 9.65 28.24 -7.19
CA ASN A 11 10.83 28.19 -8.09
C ASN A 11 11.94 27.18 -7.71
N GLN A 12 11.62 25.91 -7.50
CA GLN A 12 12.64 24.84 -7.51
C GLN A 12 12.13 23.54 -8.14
N ALA A 13 11.97 23.53 -9.46
CA ALA A 13 11.90 22.30 -10.24
C ALA A 13 12.46 22.57 -11.65
N GLY A 14 13.69 22.13 -11.92
CA GLY A 14 14.29 22.29 -13.25
C GLY A 14 15.78 22.01 -13.35
N GLN A 15 16.20 20.75 -13.11
CA GLN A 15 17.48 20.22 -13.63
C GLN A 15 17.29 18.73 -13.98
N PRO A 16 17.44 18.32 -15.25
CA PRO A 16 17.45 16.91 -15.63
C PRO A 16 18.81 16.27 -15.31
N MET A 17 18.81 15.11 -14.63
CA MET A 17 20.03 14.31 -14.40
C MET A 17 20.45 13.59 -15.69
N GLN A 18 21.73 13.72 -16.05
CA GLN A 18 22.39 12.96 -17.12
C GLN A 18 22.66 11.50 -16.69
N PRO A 19 22.63 10.54 -17.64
CA PRO A 19 22.93 9.13 -17.35
C PRO A 19 24.44 8.89 -17.23
N PRO A 20 24.90 7.98 -16.35
CA PRO A 20 26.31 7.61 -16.26
C PRO A 20 26.72 6.70 -17.42
N GLN A 21 27.86 7.04 -18.03
CA GLN A 21 28.56 6.25 -19.03
C GLN A 21 29.54 5.26 -18.38
N HIS A 22 29.80 4.17 -19.11
CA HIS A 22 30.90 3.20 -19.00
C HIS A 22 30.82 2.06 -17.95
N ILE A 23 30.59 0.86 -18.49
CA ILE A 23 30.93 -0.45 -17.89
C ILE A 23 32.17 -0.98 -18.65
N PRO A 24 33.24 -1.45 -17.97
CA PRO A 24 34.30 -2.22 -18.61
C PRO A 24 33.95 -3.72 -18.66
N SER A 25 34.38 -4.32 -19.78
CA SER A 25 34.23 -5.69 -20.23
C SER A 25 34.95 -6.76 -19.42
N MET A 26 34.31 -7.95 -19.42
CA MET A 26 34.86 -9.32 -19.50
C MET A 26 35.96 -9.77 -18.55
N VAL A 27 35.62 -10.79 -17.75
CA VAL A 27 36.53 -11.91 -17.44
C VAL A 27 35.76 -13.22 -17.66
N THR A 28 36.24 -14.00 -18.63
CA THR A 28 35.86 -15.37 -18.94
C THR A 28 36.29 -16.32 -17.84
N TYR A 29 35.39 -17.21 -17.38
CA TYR A 29 35.77 -18.40 -16.60
C TYR A 29 35.30 -19.69 -17.27
N ASN A 30 36.23 -20.64 -17.24
CA ASN A 30 36.28 -21.88 -17.99
C ASN A 30 35.18 -22.89 -17.63
N GLN A 31 34.76 -23.59 -18.68
CA GLN A 31 33.97 -24.81 -18.68
C GLN A 31 34.64 -25.91 -17.84
N TYR A 32 33.87 -26.51 -16.93
CA TYR A 32 34.10 -27.87 -16.45
C TYR A 32 32.76 -28.58 -16.34
N SER A 33 32.51 -29.50 -17.27
CA SER A 33 31.42 -30.47 -17.21
C SER A 33 31.81 -31.67 -16.35
N PRO A 34 30.89 -32.20 -15.52
CA PRO A 34 30.88 -33.61 -15.19
C PRO A 34 29.70 -34.30 -15.87
N GLN A 35 29.99 -35.36 -16.62
CA GLN A 35 29.02 -36.31 -17.14
C GLN A 35 28.28 -36.98 -15.97
N TYR A 36 26.95 -37.00 -16.02
CA TYR A 36 26.14 -37.88 -15.20
C TYR A 36 25.30 -38.79 -16.08
N GLY A 37 25.39 -40.08 -15.76
CA GLY A 37 24.64 -41.16 -16.37
C GLY A 37 23.17 -41.11 -15.99
N VAL A 38 22.39 -41.65 -16.93
CA VAL A 38 20.96 -41.90 -16.86
C VAL A 38 20.68 -42.97 -15.81
N ASP A 39 19.72 -42.73 -14.93
CA ASP A 39 18.76 -43.76 -14.49
C ASP A 39 17.49 -43.08 -13.94
N ASP A 40 16.38 -43.72 -14.28
CA ASP A 40 15.00 -43.26 -14.25
C ASP A 40 14.27 -43.72 -12.96
N GLU A 41 13.05 -43.18 -12.78
CA GLU A 41 11.95 -43.64 -11.92
C GLU A 41 11.85 -43.22 -10.42
N SER A 42 10.86 -42.35 -10.20
CA SER A 42 9.86 -42.34 -9.11
C SER A 42 10.28 -42.75 -7.69
N GLY A 43 10.49 -41.76 -6.82
CA GLY A 43 10.55 -41.95 -5.38
C GLY A 43 10.19 -40.67 -4.62
N ILE A 44 9.05 -40.68 -3.94
CA ILE A 44 8.77 -39.74 -2.84
C ILE A 44 9.78 -40.08 -1.73
N CYS A 45 10.92 -39.38 -1.73
CA CYS A 45 11.92 -39.46 -0.67
C CYS A 45 11.92 -38.14 0.11
N GLN A 46 11.14 -38.09 1.19
CA GLN A 46 11.39 -37.14 2.29
C GLN A 46 12.66 -37.57 3.03
N ALA A 47 13.83 -37.34 2.43
CA ALA A 47 15.08 -37.33 3.17
C ALA A 47 15.19 -35.96 3.85
N HIS A 48 14.74 -35.86 5.10
CA HIS A 48 15.07 -34.70 5.94
C HIS A 48 16.60 -34.61 6.03
N PRO A 49 17.21 -33.48 5.64
CA PRO A 49 18.66 -33.47 5.54
C PRO A 49 19.26 -33.35 6.95
N VAL A 50 20.21 -34.26 7.23
CA VAL A 50 20.90 -34.47 8.53
C VAL A 50 21.49 -33.19 9.13
N TRP A 51 21.77 -32.18 8.29
CA TRP A 51 22.31 -30.90 8.72
C TRP A 51 21.37 -30.12 9.67
N LYS A 52 20.05 -30.34 9.64
CA LYS A 52 19.09 -29.60 10.50
C LYS A 52 19.28 -29.85 12.00
N ALA A 53 19.53 -31.10 12.40
CA ALA A 53 19.80 -31.45 13.80
C ALA A 53 21.18 -30.94 14.26
N ALA A 54 22.15 -30.93 13.33
CA ALA A 54 23.49 -30.41 13.58
C ALA A 54 23.46 -28.88 13.79
N SER A 55 22.73 -28.14 12.95
CA SER A 55 22.60 -26.68 13.08
C SER A 55 21.84 -26.24 14.33
N LEU A 56 20.82 -26.99 14.75
CA LEU A 56 20.14 -26.75 16.03
C LEU A 56 21.11 -26.96 17.21
N THR A 57 21.86 -28.06 17.19
CA THR A 57 22.84 -28.39 18.23
C THR A 57 23.97 -27.36 18.29
N ALA A 58 24.49 -26.93 17.13
CA ALA A 58 25.54 -25.92 17.03
C ALA A 58 25.05 -24.56 17.56
N ALA A 59 23.81 -24.19 17.25
CA ALA A 59 23.22 -22.94 17.70
C ALA A 59 22.90 -22.93 19.20
N VAL A 60 22.40 -24.04 19.74
CA VAL A 60 22.21 -24.21 21.20
C VAL A 60 23.56 -24.09 21.95
N LYS A 61 24.66 -24.56 21.36
CA LYS A 61 26.02 -24.38 21.91
C LYS A 61 26.54 -22.94 21.82
N ALA A 62 26.04 -22.13 20.88
CA ALA A 62 26.42 -20.73 20.76
C ALA A 62 25.85 -19.85 21.89
N VAL A 63 24.79 -20.30 22.56
CA VAL A 63 24.18 -19.60 23.70
C VAL A 63 25.20 -19.46 24.85
N PRO A 64 25.41 -18.25 25.40
CA PRO A 64 26.38 -18.04 26.47
C PRO A 64 26.12 -18.93 27.70
N SER A 65 27.18 -19.33 28.40
CA SER A 65 27.07 -20.23 29.57
C SER A 65 26.21 -19.66 30.70
N SER A 66 26.07 -18.34 30.81
CA SER A 66 25.15 -17.65 31.73
C SER A 66 23.67 -17.98 31.47
N HIS A 67 23.36 -18.50 30.27
CA HIS A 67 22.05 -18.91 29.81
C HIS A 67 21.94 -20.43 29.61
N SER A 68 22.89 -21.22 30.15
CA SER A 68 22.91 -22.69 30.01
C SER A 68 21.72 -23.40 30.66
N MET A 69 21.10 -22.76 31.67
CA MET A 69 19.92 -23.28 32.39
C MET A 69 18.58 -23.01 31.68
N LEU A 70 18.58 -22.29 30.56
CA LEU A 70 17.36 -22.01 29.80
C LEU A 70 16.82 -23.29 29.16
N SER A 71 15.50 -23.37 28.99
CA SER A 71 14.89 -24.47 28.22
C SER A 71 15.34 -24.42 26.75
N GLU A 72 15.25 -25.55 26.05
CA GLU A 72 15.63 -25.61 24.63
C GLU A 72 14.80 -24.64 23.77
N ASP A 73 13.49 -24.54 24.04
CA ASP A 73 12.57 -23.57 23.41
C ASP A 73 13.06 -22.12 23.62
N THR A 74 13.49 -21.80 24.84
CA THR A 74 14.06 -20.48 25.18
C THR A 74 15.35 -20.19 24.41
N LYS A 75 16.23 -21.19 24.26
CA LYS A 75 17.46 -21.04 23.47
C LYS A 75 17.15 -20.83 21.98
N ILE A 76 16.16 -21.54 21.44
CA ILE A 76 15.69 -21.37 20.06
C ILE A 76 15.14 -19.96 19.85
N SER A 77 14.28 -19.47 20.74
CA SER A 77 13.78 -18.10 20.67
C SER A 77 14.92 -17.10 20.73
N LEU A 78 15.91 -17.31 21.61
CA LEU A 78 17.06 -16.43 21.72
C LEU A 78 17.87 -16.35 20.42
N ILE A 79 18.05 -17.47 19.71
CA ILE A 79 18.69 -17.51 18.39
C ILE A 79 17.84 -16.77 17.35
N PHE A 80 16.52 -16.98 17.33
CA PHE A 80 15.61 -16.27 16.42
C PHE A 80 15.70 -14.75 16.58
N LEU A 81 15.67 -14.29 17.84
CA LEU A 81 15.71 -12.88 18.18
C LEU A 81 17.06 -12.23 17.84
N SER A 82 18.16 -13.00 17.76
CA SER A 82 19.48 -12.47 17.41
C SER A 82 19.63 -12.09 15.93
N PHE A 83 18.74 -12.60 15.06
CA PHE A 83 18.67 -12.24 13.64
C PHE A 83 17.60 -11.18 13.32
N LEU A 84 16.83 -10.74 14.31
CA LEU A 84 15.90 -9.63 14.17
C LEU A 84 16.62 -8.29 14.32
N SER A 85 16.04 -7.22 13.76
CA SER A 85 16.52 -5.86 14.00
C SER A 85 16.56 -5.53 15.51
N ILE A 86 17.76 -5.45 16.08
CA ILE A 86 18.03 -5.18 17.50
C ILE A 86 17.45 -3.82 17.99
N PRO A 87 17.58 -2.69 17.25
CA PRO A 87 17.07 -1.41 17.75
C PRO A 87 15.54 -1.30 17.74
N ASP A 88 14.85 -2.22 17.05
CA ASP A 88 13.40 -2.17 16.86
C ASP A 88 12.66 -3.02 17.90
N LYS A 89 11.44 -2.60 18.22
CA LYS A 89 10.53 -3.33 19.11
C LYS A 89 10.00 -4.59 18.43
N ILE A 90 10.13 -5.73 19.10
CA ILE A 90 9.71 -7.05 18.62
C ILE A 90 8.31 -7.36 19.16
N PRO A 91 7.27 -7.47 18.31
CA PRO A 91 5.95 -7.92 18.75
C PRO A 91 5.93 -9.45 18.82
N LEU A 92 5.38 -10.02 19.90
CA LEU A 92 5.28 -11.48 20.07
C LEU A 92 4.49 -12.14 18.94
N ASP A 93 3.47 -11.45 18.45
CA ASP A 93 2.63 -11.84 17.33
C ASP A 93 3.44 -12.11 16.03
N LEU A 94 4.65 -11.53 15.88
CA LEU A 94 5.56 -11.84 14.76
C LEU A 94 5.91 -13.33 14.71
N LEU A 95 6.35 -13.86 15.85
CA LEU A 95 6.83 -15.24 15.96
C LEU A 95 5.68 -16.22 15.89
N PHE A 96 4.60 -15.93 16.62
CA PHE A 96 3.41 -16.78 16.65
C PHE A 96 2.76 -16.90 15.27
N ARG A 97 2.53 -15.78 14.58
CA ARG A 97 1.95 -15.79 13.23
C ARG A 97 2.85 -16.43 12.19
N GLY A 98 4.15 -16.17 12.25
CA GLY A 98 5.09 -16.75 11.29
C GLY A 98 5.24 -18.27 11.44
N GLY A 99 4.92 -18.82 12.62
CA GLY A 99 4.88 -20.27 12.86
C GLY A 99 3.51 -20.92 12.64
N SER A 100 2.42 -20.17 12.86
CA SER A 100 1.06 -20.66 12.70
C SER A 100 0.65 -20.73 11.23
N PRO A 101 -0.17 -21.71 10.79
CA PRO A 101 -0.64 -21.79 9.40
C PRO A 101 -1.50 -20.56 9.03
N PRO A 102 -1.02 -19.62 8.20
CA PRO A 102 -1.83 -18.50 7.77
C PRO A 102 -2.65 -18.89 6.54
N LYS A 103 -3.76 -18.20 6.32
CA LYS A 103 -4.44 -18.26 5.03
C LYS A 103 -3.60 -17.57 3.97
N ARG A 104 -3.31 -18.30 2.89
CA ARG A 104 -2.50 -17.87 1.74
C ARG A 104 -3.23 -18.17 0.44
N TRP A 105 -2.62 -17.71 -0.64
CA TRP A 105 -3.00 -18.00 -2.01
C TRP A 105 -2.28 -19.26 -2.42
N SER A 106 -3.01 -20.24 -2.92
CA SER A 106 -2.44 -21.43 -3.54
C SER A 106 -1.81 -21.08 -4.89
N ALA A 107 -1.02 -22.00 -5.45
CA ALA A 107 -0.49 -21.84 -6.81
C ALA A 107 -1.60 -21.72 -7.89
N ALA A 108 -2.79 -22.26 -7.60
CA ALA A 108 -3.99 -22.10 -8.44
C ALA A 108 -4.76 -20.79 -8.17
N GLY A 109 -4.25 -19.90 -7.30
CA GLY A 109 -4.89 -18.64 -6.94
C GLY A 109 -6.15 -18.78 -6.09
N GLY A 110 -6.37 -19.95 -5.47
CA GLY A 110 -7.41 -20.17 -4.46
C GLY A 110 -6.90 -19.83 -3.05
N ILE A 111 -7.76 -19.94 -2.03
CA ILE A 111 -7.36 -19.74 -0.64
C ILE A 111 -7.03 -21.11 -0.01
N GLU A 112 -5.90 -21.21 0.68
CA GLU A 112 -5.50 -22.38 1.43
C GLU A 112 -4.82 -22.00 2.76
N GLU A 113 -4.86 -22.87 3.75
CA GLU A 113 -4.06 -22.70 4.97
C GLU A 113 -2.71 -23.40 4.78
N VAL A 114 -1.63 -22.62 4.73
CA VAL A 114 -0.30 -23.15 4.45
C VAL A 114 0.46 -23.32 5.75
N ASN A 115 0.73 -24.56 6.14
CA ASN A 115 1.66 -24.79 7.23
C ASN A 115 3.05 -24.27 6.82
N ALA A 116 3.68 -23.45 7.67
CA ALA A 116 4.98 -22.83 7.41
C ALA A 116 6.09 -23.85 7.04
N ALA A 117 5.92 -25.12 7.43
CA ALA A 117 6.81 -26.20 7.00
C ALA A 117 6.84 -26.41 5.47
N HIS A 118 5.73 -26.18 4.77
CA HIS A 118 5.65 -26.32 3.30
C HIS A 118 6.44 -25.23 2.55
N VAL A 119 6.71 -24.09 3.19
CA VAL A 119 7.45 -22.97 2.60
C VAL A 119 8.91 -22.91 3.05
N GLY A 120 9.37 -23.89 3.82
CA GLY A 120 10.77 -24.06 4.20
C GLY A 120 11.10 -23.87 5.69
N LEU A 121 10.10 -23.62 6.55
CA LEU A 121 10.31 -23.67 8.00
C LEU A 121 10.54 -25.14 8.43
N THR A 122 11.42 -25.38 9.38
CA THR A 122 11.55 -26.73 9.95
C THR A 122 10.32 -27.08 10.78
N HIS A 123 9.94 -28.36 10.77
CA HIS A 123 8.73 -28.84 11.43
C HIS A 123 8.76 -28.56 12.94
N GLU A 124 9.92 -28.76 13.57
CA GLU A 124 10.15 -28.51 14.98
C GLU A 124 9.92 -27.04 15.35
N LEU A 125 10.41 -26.11 14.51
CA LEU A 125 10.19 -24.69 14.68
C LEU A 125 8.72 -24.31 14.46
N CYS A 126 8.06 -24.89 13.45
CA CYS A 126 6.64 -24.65 13.22
C CYS A 126 5.80 -25.04 14.44
N VAL A 127 5.98 -26.27 14.94
CA VAL A 127 5.26 -26.78 16.13
C VAL A 127 5.52 -25.90 17.35
N PHE A 128 6.77 -25.49 17.58
CA PHE A 128 7.11 -24.62 18.69
C PHE A 128 6.47 -23.22 18.57
N LEU A 129 6.65 -22.55 17.43
CA LEU A 129 6.20 -21.18 17.24
C LEU A 129 4.67 -21.07 17.15
N SER A 130 3.98 -22.12 16.69
CA SER A 130 2.51 -22.16 16.67
C SER A 130 1.86 -22.49 18.01
N ASP A 131 2.64 -22.90 19.02
CA ASP A 131 2.13 -23.17 20.37
C ASP A 131 2.28 -21.92 21.24
N GLU A 132 1.17 -21.20 21.42
CA GLU A 132 1.12 -19.93 22.16
C GLU A 132 1.65 -20.08 23.59
N ASN A 133 1.35 -21.19 24.26
CA ASN A 133 1.80 -21.41 25.64
C ASN A 133 3.30 -21.66 25.71
N ARG A 134 3.83 -22.50 24.83
CA ARG A 134 5.28 -22.77 24.77
C ARG A 134 6.06 -21.51 24.41
N LEU A 135 5.59 -20.76 23.42
CA LEU A 135 6.22 -19.51 23.02
C LEU A 135 6.16 -18.47 24.15
N GLN A 136 5.02 -18.30 24.82
CA GLN A 136 4.89 -17.37 25.95
C GLN A 136 5.80 -17.76 27.12
N ASN A 137 5.92 -19.04 27.43
CA ASN A 137 6.82 -19.54 28.48
C ASN A 137 8.29 -19.24 28.14
N SER A 138 8.70 -19.48 26.90
CA SER A 138 10.05 -19.12 26.41
C SER A 138 10.34 -17.62 26.58
N ILE A 139 9.40 -16.74 26.17
CA ILE A 139 9.54 -15.28 26.32
C ILE A 139 9.63 -14.86 27.80
N ASN A 140 8.88 -15.53 28.69
CA ASN A 140 8.95 -15.27 30.13
C ASN A 140 10.34 -15.64 30.68
N GLU A 141 10.90 -16.79 30.30
CA GLU A 141 12.27 -17.18 30.66
C GLU A 141 13.31 -16.19 30.13
N LEU A 142 13.18 -15.72 28.89
CA LEU A 142 14.07 -14.71 28.31
C LEU A 142 14.03 -13.39 29.08
N THR A 143 12.83 -12.98 29.51
CA THR A 143 12.64 -11.77 30.33
C THR A 143 13.30 -11.93 31.70
N LEU A 144 13.09 -13.09 32.36
CA LEU A 144 13.73 -13.40 33.66
C LEU A 144 15.25 -13.43 33.57
N SER A 145 15.80 -13.89 32.44
CA SER A 145 17.24 -13.91 32.19
C SER A 145 17.83 -12.58 31.70
N SER A 146 17.02 -11.52 31.58
CA SER A 146 17.42 -10.19 31.07
C SER A 146 17.98 -10.21 29.64
N ALA A 147 17.63 -11.24 28.85
CA ALA A 147 17.96 -11.32 27.43
C ALA A 147 17.06 -10.42 26.57
N ILE A 148 15.83 -10.18 27.05
CA ILE A 148 14.88 -9.23 26.49
C ILE A 148 14.20 -8.43 27.61
N PHE A 149 13.62 -7.28 27.26
CA PHE A 149 12.87 -6.42 28.16
C PHE A 149 11.46 -6.19 27.63
N ASN A 150 10.45 -6.30 28.51
CA ASN A 150 9.05 -6.06 28.17
C ASN A 150 8.74 -4.55 28.23
N ASN A 151 8.15 -4.01 27.16
CA ASN A 151 7.81 -2.58 27.05
C ASN A 151 6.42 -2.23 27.62
N GLY A 152 5.66 -3.20 28.12
CA GLY A 152 4.31 -3.01 28.68
C GLY A 152 3.18 -2.86 27.65
N ASP A 153 3.51 -2.79 26.36
CA ASP A 153 2.57 -2.64 25.23
C ASP A 153 2.43 -3.92 24.39
N GLY A 154 2.89 -5.06 24.93
CA GLY A 154 2.95 -6.35 24.22
C GLY A 154 4.11 -6.45 23.21
N THR A 155 5.12 -5.57 23.34
CA THR A 155 6.36 -5.64 22.57
C THR A 155 7.57 -5.79 23.47
N TYR A 156 8.67 -6.26 22.89
CA TYR A 156 9.91 -6.56 23.59
C TYR A 156 11.09 -5.85 22.93
N THR A 157 12.12 -5.49 23.71
CA THR A 157 13.42 -5.05 23.19
C THR A 157 14.49 -6.07 23.54
N SER A 158 15.42 -6.29 22.63
CA SER A 158 16.52 -7.25 22.82
C SER A 158 17.70 -6.63 23.55
N ASN A 159 18.40 -7.43 24.36
CA ASN A 159 19.71 -7.06 24.88
C ASN A 159 20.78 -7.20 23.79
N GLU A 160 21.28 -6.07 23.30
CA GLU A 160 22.23 -6.01 22.17
C GLU A 160 23.49 -6.86 22.39
N ALA A 161 24.09 -6.81 23.59
CA ALA A 161 25.30 -7.57 23.88
C ALA A 161 25.05 -9.09 23.81
N THR A 162 23.89 -9.54 24.29
CA THR A 162 23.48 -10.95 24.22
C THR A 162 23.24 -11.39 22.78
N MET A 163 22.54 -10.58 21.98
CA MET A 163 22.21 -10.93 20.59
C MET A 163 23.46 -10.98 19.70
N ASN A 164 24.32 -9.98 19.79
CA ASN A 164 25.58 -9.93 19.03
C ASN A 164 26.50 -11.09 19.42
N GLY A 165 26.59 -11.41 20.72
CA GLY A 165 27.41 -12.51 21.19
C GLY A 165 26.97 -13.89 20.69
N ILE A 166 25.70 -14.05 20.26
CA ILE A 166 25.19 -15.29 19.67
C ILE A 166 25.48 -15.33 18.18
N SER A 167 25.18 -14.24 17.47
CA SER A 167 25.38 -14.17 16.02
C SER A 167 26.86 -14.32 15.63
N GLU A 168 27.78 -13.83 16.45
CA GLU A 168 29.24 -13.97 16.26
C GLU A 168 29.76 -15.39 16.48
N LYS A 169 29.07 -16.21 17.27
CA LYS A 169 29.50 -17.58 17.60
C LYS A 169 28.98 -18.64 16.62
N LEU A 170 27.99 -18.29 15.80
CA LEU A 170 27.44 -19.20 14.81
C LEU A 170 28.41 -19.33 13.62
N THR A 171 28.51 -20.53 13.08
CA THR A 171 29.23 -20.73 11.82
C THR A 171 28.47 -20.01 10.69
N MET A 172 29.16 -19.72 9.57
CA MET A 172 28.51 -19.10 8.42
C MET A 172 27.36 -19.95 7.86
N GLU A 173 27.50 -21.28 7.89
CA GLU A 173 26.47 -22.22 7.45
C GLU A 173 25.24 -22.18 8.38
N ASP A 174 25.46 -22.27 9.70
CA ASP A 174 24.37 -22.20 10.68
C ASP A 174 23.67 -20.84 10.64
N ALA A 175 24.43 -19.75 10.55
CA ALA A 175 23.86 -18.41 10.43
C ALA A 175 23.01 -18.27 9.17
N SER A 176 23.42 -18.86 8.05
CA SER A 176 22.65 -18.85 6.79
C SER A 176 21.36 -19.64 6.91
N PHE A 177 21.39 -20.80 7.59
CA PHE A 177 20.19 -21.56 7.91
C PHE A 177 19.19 -20.74 8.74
N TRP A 178 19.61 -20.21 9.89
CA TRP A 178 18.73 -19.46 10.78
C TRP A 178 18.19 -18.19 10.12
N ARG A 179 19.00 -17.51 9.30
CA ARG A 179 18.57 -16.41 8.44
C ARG A 179 17.43 -16.80 7.49
N CYS A 180 17.48 -17.98 6.90
CA CYS A 180 16.39 -18.48 6.05
C CYS A 180 15.14 -18.81 6.87
N GLN A 181 15.29 -19.43 8.04
CA GLN A 181 14.16 -19.75 8.92
C GLN A 181 13.44 -18.49 9.41
N ILE A 182 14.19 -17.48 9.86
CA ILE A 182 13.62 -16.21 10.30
C ILE A 182 13.01 -15.41 9.14
N LEU A 183 13.58 -15.50 7.92
CA LEU A 183 12.97 -14.91 6.73
C LEU A 183 11.57 -15.51 6.52
N VAL A 184 11.45 -16.84 6.54
CA VAL A 184 10.15 -17.53 6.44
C VAL A 184 9.17 -17.03 7.48
N VAL A 185 9.54 -17.03 8.76
CA VAL A 185 8.67 -16.56 9.85
C VAL A 185 8.25 -15.10 9.66
N THR A 186 9.18 -14.21 9.28
CA THR A 186 8.88 -12.78 9.19
C THR A 186 8.00 -12.40 8.01
N TYR A 187 8.18 -12.98 6.82
CA TYR A 187 7.25 -12.72 5.73
C TYR A 187 5.93 -13.47 5.92
N GLN A 188 5.94 -14.66 6.56
CA GLN A 188 4.71 -15.38 6.90
C GLN A 188 3.87 -14.63 7.96
N ALA A 189 4.47 -13.76 8.77
CA ALA A 189 3.71 -12.94 9.70
C ALA A 189 2.91 -11.82 9.02
N ILE A 190 3.15 -11.52 7.73
CA ILE A 190 2.46 -10.45 7.01
C ILE A 190 1.01 -10.89 6.67
N PRO A 191 -0.01 -10.21 7.21
CA PRO A 191 -1.41 -10.48 6.87
C PRO A 191 -1.75 -10.01 5.47
N TRP A 192 -2.53 -10.81 4.76
CA TRP A 192 -2.96 -10.51 3.39
C TRP A 192 -4.36 -9.93 3.39
N LYS A 193 -4.47 -8.66 2.96
CA LYS A 193 -5.67 -7.83 3.02
C LYS A 193 -6.98 -8.52 2.69
N TYR A 194 -7.02 -9.34 1.64
CA TYR A 194 -8.27 -9.93 1.15
C TYR A 194 -8.60 -11.29 1.77
N VAL A 195 -7.67 -11.88 2.51
CA VAL A 195 -7.78 -13.25 3.02
C VAL A 195 -7.73 -13.29 4.55
N ASP A 196 -6.98 -12.38 5.16
CA ASP A 196 -6.77 -12.26 6.59
C ASP A 196 -7.28 -10.89 7.09
N SER A 197 -8.36 -10.90 7.85
CA SER A 197 -9.03 -9.70 8.40
C SER A 197 -8.49 -9.27 9.77
N THR A 198 -7.45 -9.92 10.29
CA THR A 198 -6.97 -9.64 11.63
C THR A 198 -6.27 -8.28 11.72
N ALA A 199 -6.67 -7.49 12.71
CA ALA A 199 -6.04 -6.21 13.03
C ALA A 199 -4.66 -6.42 13.68
N THR A 200 -3.62 -6.61 12.87
CA THR A 200 -2.25 -6.84 13.34
C THR A 200 -1.46 -5.53 13.41
N LYS A 201 -0.51 -5.44 14.35
CA LYS A 201 0.50 -4.36 14.42
C LYS A 201 1.55 -4.52 13.31
N THR A 202 1.14 -4.71 12.05
CA THR A 202 2.02 -5.09 10.93
C THR A 202 3.17 -4.12 10.71
N LYS A 203 2.97 -2.84 11.06
CA LYS A 203 4.03 -1.80 11.01
C LYS A 203 5.26 -2.15 11.86
N LEU A 204 5.08 -2.88 12.97
CA LEU A 204 6.17 -3.33 13.82
C LEU A 204 6.95 -4.51 13.21
N LEU A 205 6.37 -5.22 12.25
CA LEU A 205 7.02 -6.37 11.59
C LEU A 205 8.00 -5.91 10.48
N LEU A 206 7.74 -4.75 9.88
CA LEU A 206 8.47 -4.28 8.69
C LEU A 206 9.96 -4.03 8.91
N PRO A 207 10.40 -3.40 10.04
CA PRO A 207 11.83 -3.19 10.28
C PRO A 207 12.60 -4.51 10.37
N HIS A 208 11.99 -5.54 10.96
CA HIS A 208 12.56 -6.87 11.06
C HIS A 208 12.67 -7.57 9.70
N LEU A 209 11.60 -7.56 8.90
CA LEU A 209 11.63 -8.11 7.55
C LEU A 209 12.68 -7.40 6.67
N LYS A 210 12.75 -6.06 6.78
CA LYS A 210 13.77 -5.25 6.09
C LYS A 210 15.18 -5.68 6.47
N HIS A 211 15.46 -5.76 7.77
CA HIS A 211 16.78 -6.15 8.29
C HIS A 211 17.19 -7.53 7.78
N ILE A 212 16.28 -8.49 7.79
CA ILE A 212 16.56 -9.85 7.30
C ILE A 212 16.86 -9.84 5.81
N LEU A 213 16.02 -9.20 4.97
CA LEU A 213 16.27 -9.15 3.52
C LEU A 213 17.59 -8.46 3.15
N GLN A 214 18.08 -7.55 3.99
CA GLN A 214 19.39 -6.91 3.80
C GLN A 214 20.56 -7.80 4.25
N THR A 215 20.32 -8.77 5.14
CA THR A 215 21.35 -9.64 5.74
C THR A 215 21.37 -11.05 5.17
N VAL A 216 20.37 -11.44 4.36
CA VAL A 216 20.34 -12.70 3.62
C VAL A 216 20.71 -12.44 2.15
N PRO A 217 22.02 -12.45 1.79
CA PRO A 217 22.41 -12.40 0.39
C PRO A 217 21.87 -13.64 -0.34
N ASN A 218 21.38 -13.45 -1.57
CA ASN A 218 20.92 -14.52 -2.46
C ASN A 218 19.94 -15.52 -1.82
N TYR A 219 18.90 -15.03 -1.12
CA TYR A 219 17.82 -15.91 -0.63
C TYR A 219 17.17 -16.75 -1.76
N SER A 220 17.36 -16.36 -3.02
CA SER A 220 16.99 -17.13 -4.20
C SER A 220 17.61 -18.53 -4.27
N GLU A 221 18.80 -18.74 -3.70
CA GLU A 221 19.48 -20.03 -3.66
C GLU A 221 18.88 -20.98 -2.61
N TYR A 222 18.24 -20.41 -1.59
CA TYR A 222 17.74 -21.17 -0.42
C TYR A 222 16.23 -21.39 -0.44
N LEU A 223 15.47 -20.54 -1.15
CA LEU A 223 14.02 -20.62 -1.23
C LEU A 223 13.58 -21.35 -2.50
N SER A 224 12.62 -22.27 -2.35
CA SER A 224 11.95 -22.90 -3.50
C SER A 224 11.26 -21.85 -4.38
N THR A 225 11.02 -22.16 -5.66
CA THR A 225 10.23 -21.30 -6.55
C THR A 225 8.87 -20.91 -5.96
N SER A 226 8.19 -21.86 -5.31
CA SER A 226 6.92 -21.60 -4.61
C SER A 226 7.08 -20.62 -3.44
N SER A 227 8.11 -20.81 -2.60
CA SER A 227 8.41 -19.92 -1.47
C SER A 227 8.80 -18.51 -1.94
N ARG A 228 9.47 -18.38 -3.08
CA ARG A 228 9.83 -17.08 -3.69
C ARG A 228 8.61 -16.33 -4.19
N ALA A 229 7.66 -17.02 -4.82
CA ALA A 229 6.39 -16.41 -5.22
C ALA A 229 5.59 -15.92 -4.01
N ASP A 230 5.56 -16.70 -2.93
CA ASP A 230 4.88 -16.32 -1.67
C ASP A 230 5.56 -15.13 -0.97
N LEU A 231 6.89 -15.09 -0.95
CA LEU A 231 7.68 -13.94 -0.48
C LEU A 231 7.38 -12.69 -1.31
N ALA A 232 7.38 -12.80 -2.64
CA ALA A 232 7.12 -11.67 -3.53
C ALA A 232 5.72 -11.07 -3.29
N LEU A 233 4.68 -11.92 -3.19
CA LEU A 233 3.33 -11.48 -2.86
C LEU A 233 3.26 -10.84 -1.46
N SER A 234 3.94 -11.42 -0.48
CA SER A 234 4.01 -10.87 0.88
C SER A 234 4.70 -9.51 0.91
N LEU A 235 5.72 -9.27 0.08
CA LEU A 235 6.40 -7.99 -0.06
C LEU A 235 5.54 -6.94 -0.77
N ILE A 236 4.84 -7.33 -1.83
CA ILE A 236 3.85 -6.48 -2.51
C ILE A 236 2.78 -6.05 -1.50
N GLU A 237 2.28 -6.99 -0.70
CA GLU A 237 1.29 -6.73 0.33
C GLU A 237 1.86 -5.81 1.42
N ALA A 238 3.07 -6.08 1.89
CA ALA A 238 3.73 -5.24 2.89
C ALA A 238 4.04 -3.82 2.36
N SER A 239 4.11 -3.61 1.04
CA SER A 239 4.30 -2.28 0.45
C SER A 239 3.13 -1.31 0.72
N ARG A 240 1.96 -1.82 1.16
CA ARG A 240 0.78 -0.98 1.52
C ARG A 240 0.99 -0.16 2.79
N PHE A 241 1.95 -0.54 3.63
CA PHE A 241 2.20 0.15 4.89
C PHE A 241 2.99 1.45 4.66
N PRO A 242 2.75 2.49 5.49
CA PRO A 242 3.27 3.83 5.25
C PRO A 242 4.79 3.89 5.30
N ASN A 243 5.37 4.82 4.52
CA ASN A 243 6.79 5.15 4.28
C ASN A 243 7.21 4.82 2.83
N MET A 244 7.47 5.86 2.02
CA MET A 244 7.86 5.69 0.61
C MET A 244 9.20 4.96 0.43
N THR A 245 10.13 5.12 1.37
CA THR A 245 11.41 4.39 1.36
C THR A 245 11.18 2.90 1.59
N TRP A 246 10.26 2.54 2.49
CA TRP A 246 9.85 1.14 2.68
C TRP A 246 9.15 0.60 1.44
N LYS A 247 8.15 1.32 0.91
CA LYS A 247 7.40 0.92 -0.28
C LYS A 247 8.34 0.59 -1.44
N LYS A 248 9.27 1.49 -1.74
CA LYS A 248 10.26 1.28 -2.81
C LYS A 248 11.11 0.04 -2.54
N PHE A 249 11.68 -0.07 -1.34
CA PHE A 249 12.49 -1.23 -0.95
C PHE A 249 11.73 -2.55 -1.09
N ALA A 250 10.49 -2.64 -0.59
CA ALA A 250 9.69 -3.86 -0.65
C ALA A 250 9.36 -4.25 -2.09
N LEU A 251 9.04 -3.29 -2.96
CA LEU A 251 8.77 -3.55 -4.38
C LEU A 251 10.04 -3.96 -5.14
N ASP A 252 11.18 -3.36 -4.83
CA ASP A 252 12.47 -3.75 -5.42
C ASP A 252 12.84 -5.19 -5.02
N GLN A 253 12.65 -5.56 -3.75
CA GLN A 253 12.86 -6.93 -3.27
C GLN A 253 11.85 -7.93 -3.85
N ALA A 254 10.58 -7.54 -3.98
CA ALA A 254 9.57 -8.36 -4.64
C ALA A 254 9.99 -8.65 -6.09
N LYS A 255 10.49 -7.64 -6.81
CA LYS A 255 11.00 -7.81 -8.17
C LYS A 255 12.16 -8.80 -8.21
N VAL A 256 13.16 -8.68 -7.34
CA VAL A 256 14.28 -9.64 -7.26
C VAL A 256 13.78 -11.07 -7.02
N ALA A 257 12.78 -11.24 -6.16
CA ALA A 257 12.17 -12.55 -5.91
C ALA A 257 11.42 -13.10 -7.15
N LEU A 258 10.84 -12.25 -8.00
CA LEU A 258 10.16 -12.63 -9.24
C LEU A 258 11.13 -12.90 -10.40
N ASP A 259 12.11 -12.02 -10.63
CA ASP A 259 13.09 -12.13 -11.73
C ASP A 259 13.88 -13.46 -11.62
N ALA A 260 14.26 -13.85 -10.41
CA ALA A 260 14.95 -15.12 -10.18
C ALA A 260 14.08 -16.35 -10.50
N VAL A 261 12.75 -16.21 -10.55
CA VAL A 261 11.82 -17.26 -10.96
C VAL A 261 11.72 -17.34 -12.49
N GLU A 262 11.66 -16.20 -13.19
CA GLU A 262 11.66 -16.15 -14.65
C GLU A 262 12.94 -16.75 -15.26
N ASP A 263 14.10 -16.50 -14.65
CA ASP A 263 15.36 -17.14 -15.06
C ASP A 263 15.32 -18.67 -14.88
N SER A 264 14.67 -19.16 -13.82
CA SER A 264 14.51 -20.60 -13.58
C SER A 264 13.47 -21.25 -14.50
N ALA A 265 12.46 -20.50 -14.95
CA ALA A 265 11.47 -20.95 -15.91
C ALA A 265 12.00 -20.96 -17.34
N SER A 266 12.85 -19.98 -17.69
CA SER A 266 13.49 -19.87 -19.01
C SER A 266 14.59 -20.92 -19.24
N SER A 267 15.14 -21.50 -18.16
CA SER A 267 16.08 -22.64 -18.21
C SER A 267 15.36 -23.98 -18.46
N LEU A 268 14.03 -24.01 -18.31
CA LEU A 268 13.17 -25.18 -18.54
C LEU A 268 12.41 -25.06 -19.87
N ASP A 269 13.14 -24.79 -20.95
CA ASP A 269 12.67 -25.11 -22.30
C ASP A 269 12.71 -26.63 -22.48
N LEU A 270 11.61 -27.32 -22.19
CA LEU A 270 11.25 -28.61 -22.80
C LEU A 270 9.77 -28.95 -22.56
N VAL A 271 9.04 -28.94 -23.68
CA VAL A 271 7.85 -29.74 -24.01
C VAL A 271 6.48 -29.25 -23.48
N GLN A 272 5.70 -28.75 -24.44
CA GLN A 272 4.25 -28.94 -24.60
C GLN A 272 3.62 -29.94 -23.61
N GLY A 273 3.19 -29.45 -22.45
CA GLY A 273 2.65 -30.31 -21.39
C GLY A 273 2.15 -29.55 -20.16
N GLY A 274 1.31 -28.52 -20.35
CA GLY A 274 0.35 -28.10 -19.31
C GLY A 274 0.90 -27.70 -17.95
N THR A 275 2.09 -27.10 -17.84
CA THR A 275 2.51 -26.41 -16.62
C THR A 275 1.65 -25.15 -16.45
N LEU A 276 0.57 -25.30 -15.69
CA LEU A 276 -0.30 -24.21 -15.22
C LEU A 276 0.62 -23.11 -14.68
N MET A 277 0.66 -21.95 -15.34
CA MET A 277 1.41 -20.80 -14.84
C MET A 277 0.95 -20.56 -13.40
N ASP A 278 1.88 -20.46 -12.44
CA ASP A 278 1.54 -20.19 -11.06
C ASP A 278 0.74 -18.88 -11.02
N ARG A 279 -0.55 -18.97 -10.68
CA ARG A 279 -1.46 -17.82 -10.74
C ARG A 279 -1.04 -16.72 -9.77
N ARG A 280 -0.20 -17.05 -8.78
CA ARG A 280 0.46 -16.07 -7.90
C ARG A 280 1.42 -15.18 -8.67
N MET A 281 2.21 -15.75 -9.56
CA MET A 281 3.17 -15.01 -10.40
C MET A 281 2.43 -14.05 -11.33
N HIS A 282 1.43 -14.56 -12.06
CA HIS A 282 0.62 -13.75 -12.96
C HIS A 282 -0.08 -12.59 -12.24
N SER A 283 -0.60 -12.86 -11.04
CA SER A 283 -1.26 -11.84 -10.22
C SER A 283 -0.28 -10.84 -9.61
N ALA A 284 0.95 -11.26 -9.27
CA ALA A 284 2.03 -10.37 -8.82
C ALA A 284 2.38 -9.35 -9.92
N ILE A 285 2.42 -9.77 -11.18
CA ILE A 285 2.59 -8.87 -12.34
C ILE A 285 1.44 -7.86 -12.40
N GLY A 286 0.20 -8.31 -12.22
CA GLY A 286 -0.97 -7.41 -12.17
C GLY A 286 -0.92 -6.39 -11.03
N TYR A 287 -0.48 -6.81 -9.84
CA TYR A 287 -0.24 -5.88 -8.73
C TYR A 287 0.90 -4.90 -9.01
N SER A 288 1.96 -5.33 -9.70
CA SER A 288 3.04 -4.46 -10.17
C SER A 288 2.51 -3.39 -11.14
N ALA A 289 1.66 -3.78 -12.09
CA ALA A 289 0.98 -2.85 -12.99
C ALA A 289 0.12 -1.82 -12.23
N ILE A 290 -0.64 -2.27 -11.22
CA ILE A 290 -1.39 -1.39 -10.32
C ILE A 290 -0.48 -0.37 -9.63
N GLN A 291 0.67 -0.79 -9.09
CA GLN A 291 1.59 0.13 -8.41
C GLN A 291 2.21 1.14 -9.38
N LYS A 292 2.61 0.71 -10.58
CA LYS A 292 3.11 1.61 -11.63
C LYS A 292 2.04 2.62 -12.04
N SER A 293 0.80 2.18 -12.23
CA SER A 293 -0.34 3.04 -12.54
C SER A 293 -0.58 4.10 -11.45
N LEU A 294 -0.53 3.71 -10.16
CA LEU A 294 -0.65 4.65 -9.05
C LEU A 294 0.47 5.70 -9.03
N ASN A 295 1.70 5.33 -9.40
CA ASN A 295 2.80 6.29 -9.52
C ASN A 295 2.59 7.24 -10.70
N CYS A 296 2.09 6.75 -11.85
CA CYS A 296 1.72 7.59 -12.99
C CYS A 296 0.62 8.60 -12.62
N ILE A 297 -0.38 8.19 -11.84
CA ILE A 297 -1.42 9.10 -11.34
C ILE A 297 -0.81 10.23 -10.52
N GLN A 298 0.17 9.95 -9.65
CA GLN A 298 0.82 10.98 -8.81
C GLN A 298 1.50 12.10 -9.61
N VAL A 299 1.92 11.82 -10.85
CA VAL A 299 2.51 12.79 -11.79
C VAL A 299 1.56 13.13 -12.95
N GLU A 300 0.26 12.85 -12.74
CA GLU A 300 -0.85 13.16 -13.65
C GLU A 300 -0.67 12.59 -15.06
N ASP A 301 0.07 11.49 -15.19
CA ASP A 301 0.14 10.71 -16.41
C ASP A 301 -1.00 9.69 -16.47
N LEU A 302 -2.22 10.21 -16.63
CA LEU A 302 -3.43 9.41 -16.60
C LEU A 302 -3.54 8.44 -17.79
N SER A 303 -2.95 8.79 -18.94
CA SER A 303 -2.94 7.94 -20.13
C SER A 303 -2.03 6.72 -19.97
N THR A 304 -0.80 6.91 -19.49
CA THR A 304 0.08 5.78 -19.18
C THR A 304 -0.47 4.94 -18.04
N ALA A 305 -1.06 5.57 -17.01
CA ALA A 305 -1.70 4.86 -15.90
C ALA A 305 -2.82 3.92 -16.36
N GLU A 306 -3.65 4.36 -17.30
CA GLU A 306 -4.72 3.56 -17.89
C GLU A 306 -4.18 2.43 -18.76
N ALA A 307 -3.23 2.73 -19.66
CA ALA A 307 -2.62 1.75 -20.55
C ALA A 307 -1.97 0.59 -19.78
N LEU A 308 -1.24 0.90 -18.71
CA LEU A 308 -0.63 -0.11 -17.83
C LEU A 308 -1.65 -1.06 -17.20
N LEU A 309 -2.83 -0.54 -16.84
CA LEU A 309 -3.89 -1.37 -16.27
C LEU A 309 -4.60 -2.20 -17.32
N GLU A 310 -4.80 -1.67 -18.54
CA GLU A 310 -5.48 -2.39 -19.61
C GLU A 310 -4.64 -3.50 -20.24
N ASP A 311 -3.32 -3.36 -20.22
CA ASP A 311 -2.38 -4.39 -20.69
C ASP A 311 -2.51 -5.71 -19.91
N TRP A 312 -2.71 -5.64 -18.59
CA TRP A 312 -2.89 -6.85 -17.78
C TRP A 312 -4.31 -7.42 -17.90
N LYS A 313 -4.38 -8.74 -18.16
CA LYS A 313 -5.62 -9.53 -18.25
C LYS A 313 -5.46 -10.84 -17.45
N PRO A 314 -6.53 -11.41 -16.89
CA PRO A 314 -6.46 -12.71 -16.24
C PRO A 314 -5.99 -13.80 -17.21
N SER A 315 -5.34 -14.84 -16.69
CA SER A 315 -4.80 -15.92 -17.52
C SER A 315 -5.88 -16.72 -18.24
N ASP A 316 -7.04 -16.91 -17.60
CA ASP A 316 -8.13 -17.74 -18.07
C ASP A 316 -9.47 -16.97 -18.13
N GLU A 317 -10.44 -17.53 -18.86
CA GLU A 317 -11.83 -17.02 -18.90
C GLU A 317 -12.50 -17.04 -17.51
N HIS A 318 -12.04 -17.93 -16.62
CA HIS A 318 -12.47 -18.03 -15.23
C HIS A 318 -11.30 -17.63 -14.29
N PRO A 319 -11.19 -16.35 -13.93
CA PRO A 319 -10.11 -15.87 -13.08
C PRO A 319 -10.20 -16.46 -11.67
N SER A 320 -9.05 -16.83 -11.13
CA SER A 320 -8.91 -17.34 -9.76
C SER A 320 -9.26 -16.27 -8.73
N LEU A 321 -9.53 -16.66 -7.48
CA LEU A 321 -9.84 -15.69 -6.41
C LEU A 321 -8.74 -14.62 -6.27
N LEU A 322 -7.47 -15.01 -6.41
CA LEU A 322 -6.36 -14.06 -6.42
C LEU A 322 -6.45 -13.10 -7.62
N GLU A 323 -6.64 -13.58 -8.84
CA GLU A 323 -6.81 -12.69 -10.00
C GLU A 323 -8.04 -11.79 -9.88
N GLN A 324 -9.11 -12.25 -9.21
CA GLN A 324 -10.28 -11.43 -8.91
C GLN A 324 -9.93 -10.24 -8.01
N THR A 325 -9.03 -10.41 -7.03
CA THR A 325 -8.54 -9.28 -6.21
C THR A 325 -7.76 -8.26 -7.03
N VAL A 326 -6.99 -8.70 -8.03
CA VAL A 326 -6.30 -7.82 -8.98
C VAL A 326 -7.31 -7.10 -9.86
N MET A 327 -8.30 -7.81 -10.43
CA MET A 327 -9.36 -7.22 -11.25
C MET A 327 -10.18 -6.18 -10.48
N PHE A 328 -10.54 -6.47 -9.23
CA PHE A 328 -11.21 -5.52 -8.34
C PHE A 328 -10.43 -4.20 -8.24
N ARG A 329 -9.14 -4.28 -7.92
CA ARG A 329 -8.27 -3.10 -7.81
C ARG A 329 -8.08 -2.38 -9.14
N LYS A 330 -7.87 -3.13 -10.23
CA LYS A 330 -7.78 -2.58 -11.60
C LYS A 330 -9.02 -1.75 -11.91
N HIS A 331 -10.20 -2.29 -11.68
CA HIS A 331 -11.46 -1.60 -11.95
C HIS A 331 -11.71 -0.38 -11.06
N MET A 332 -11.38 -0.45 -9.77
CA MET A 332 -11.40 0.74 -8.90
C MET A 332 -10.53 1.87 -9.44
N ILE A 333 -9.28 1.56 -9.82
CA ILE A 333 -8.32 2.58 -10.26
C ILE A 333 -8.68 3.12 -11.64
N LEU A 334 -9.11 2.27 -12.58
CA LEU A 334 -9.63 2.71 -13.88
C LEU A 334 -10.84 3.62 -13.72
N GLY A 335 -11.80 3.25 -12.86
CA GLY A 335 -12.94 4.11 -12.53
C GLY A 335 -12.48 5.49 -12.07
N ARG A 336 -11.50 5.56 -11.16
CA ARG A 336 -10.95 6.82 -10.68
C ARG A 336 -10.24 7.63 -11.78
N ILE A 337 -9.41 6.99 -12.60
CA ILE A 337 -8.71 7.64 -13.72
C ILE A 337 -9.71 8.26 -14.69
N LEU A 338 -10.74 7.48 -15.08
CA LEU A 338 -11.77 7.94 -16.01
C LEU A 338 -12.56 9.11 -15.43
N ARG A 339 -12.90 9.08 -14.14
CA ARG A 339 -13.50 10.24 -13.45
C ARG A 339 -12.59 11.45 -13.53
N PHE A 340 -11.31 11.32 -13.22
CA PHE A 340 -10.35 12.42 -13.29
C PHE A 340 -10.26 13.06 -14.69
N LYS A 341 -10.44 12.26 -15.75
CA LYS A 341 -10.52 12.70 -17.15
C LYS A 341 -11.88 13.31 -17.54
N GLY A 342 -12.94 13.09 -16.76
CA GLY A 342 -14.31 13.52 -17.05
C GLY A 342 -15.18 12.48 -17.77
N ALA A 343 -14.68 11.25 -17.96
CA ALA A 343 -15.41 10.13 -18.55
C ALA A 343 -16.27 9.43 -17.47
N PHE A 344 -17.29 10.13 -16.96
CA PHE A 344 -18.02 9.71 -15.76
C PHE A 344 -18.86 8.45 -15.96
N ARG A 345 -19.44 8.24 -17.16
CA ARG A 345 -20.25 7.04 -17.44
C ARG A 345 -19.38 5.80 -17.51
N GLU A 346 -18.24 5.89 -18.20
CA GLU A 346 -17.25 4.83 -18.29
C GLU A 346 -16.62 4.55 -16.91
N SER A 347 -16.36 5.60 -16.14
CA SER A 347 -15.92 5.49 -14.75
C SER A 347 -16.88 4.63 -13.93
N LEU A 348 -18.19 4.94 -13.98
CA LEU A 348 -19.21 4.20 -13.24
C LEU A 348 -19.27 2.73 -13.65
N VAL A 349 -19.17 2.42 -14.96
CA VAL A 349 -19.11 1.04 -15.46
C VAL A 349 -17.96 0.24 -14.83
N HIS A 350 -16.77 0.85 -14.69
CA HIS A 350 -15.65 0.18 -14.02
C HIS A 350 -15.89 0.02 -12.52
N LEU A 351 -16.42 1.03 -11.83
CA LEU A 351 -16.71 0.94 -10.41
C LEU A 351 -17.80 -0.12 -10.10
N GLU A 352 -18.80 -0.26 -10.97
CA GLU A 352 -19.81 -1.32 -10.90
C GLU A 352 -19.22 -2.71 -11.09
N LYS A 353 -18.24 -2.87 -12.00
CA LYS A 353 -17.49 -4.13 -12.13
C LYS A 353 -16.72 -4.46 -10.86
N ALA A 354 -16.09 -3.48 -10.22
CA ALA A 354 -15.44 -3.69 -8.92
C ALA A 354 -16.46 -4.12 -7.84
N GLN A 355 -17.63 -3.46 -7.79
CA GLN A 355 -18.71 -3.83 -6.86
C GLN A 355 -19.26 -5.24 -7.13
N GLU A 356 -19.34 -5.67 -8.38
CA GLU A 356 -19.73 -7.04 -8.75
C GLU A 356 -18.75 -8.07 -8.19
N VAL A 357 -17.44 -7.81 -8.22
CA VAL A 357 -16.43 -8.69 -7.62
C VAL A 357 -16.69 -8.85 -6.11
N VAL A 358 -16.95 -7.75 -5.39
CA VAL A 358 -17.30 -7.78 -3.95
C VAL A 358 -18.59 -8.56 -3.68
N ARG A 359 -19.57 -8.47 -4.58
CA ARG A 359 -20.83 -9.21 -4.44
C ARG A 359 -20.66 -10.71 -4.68
N ARG A 360 -19.88 -11.11 -5.69
CA ARG A 360 -19.71 -12.52 -6.08
C ARG A 360 -18.82 -13.30 -5.13
N HIS A 361 -17.76 -12.69 -4.61
CA HIS A 361 -16.70 -13.42 -3.89
C HIS A 361 -16.77 -13.14 -2.39
N LYS A 362 -17.66 -13.87 -1.69
CA LYS A 362 -17.88 -13.72 -0.24
C LYS A 362 -16.75 -14.28 0.62
N ASP A 363 -15.89 -15.10 0.04
CA ASP A 363 -14.70 -15.66 0.71
C ASP A 363 -13.57 -14.62 0.84
N LEU A 364 -13.72 -13.44 0.23
CA LEU A 364 -12.75 -12.35 0.25
C LEU A 364 -13.25 -11.18 1.10
N SER A 365 -12.33 -10.58 1.88
CA SER A 365 -12.62 -9.33 2.61
C SER A 365 -12.15 -8.11 1.81
N PHE A 366 -13.09 -7.25 1.44
CA PHE A 366 -12.80 -5.99 0.73
C PHE A 366 -12.94 -4.76 1.61
N ASP A 367 -13.14 -4.92 2.92
CA ASP A 367 -13.60 -3.85 3.81
C ASP A 367 -12.71 -2.61 3.79
N GLU A 368 -11.39 -2.80 3.75
CA GLU A 368 -10.41 -1.72 3.66
C GLU A 368 -10.56 -0.85 2.40
N ASP A 369 -10.91 -1.45 1.25
CA ASP A 369 -11.05 -0.75 -0.03
C ASP A 369 -12.49 -0.33 -0.33
N LEU A 370 -13.48 -1.01 0.26
CA LEU A 370 -14.89 -0.75 -0.01
C LEU A 370 -15.28 0.68 0.36
N ARG A 371 -14.69 1.23 1.42
CA ARG A 371 -14.80 2.66 1.76
C ARG A 371 -14.44 3.56 0.58
N ASP A 372 -13.29 3.31 -0.05
CA ASP A 372 -12.78 4.15 -1.12
C ASP A 372 -13.55 3.91 -2.43
N LEU A 373 -14.01 2.66 -2.69
CA LEU A 373 -14.90 2.34 -3.81
C LEU A 373 -16.23 3.10 -3.70
N THR A 374 -16.90 3.04 -2.55
CA THR A 374 -18.17 3.74 -2.32
C THR A 374 -18.01 5.25 -2.47
N CYS A 375 -16.89 5.82 -1.99
CA CYS A 375 -16.62 7.24 -2.17
C CYS A 375 -16.39 7.61 -3.64
N ASP A 376 -15.63 6.81 -4.40
CA ASP A 376 -15.43 7.07 -5.83
C ASP A 376 -16.74 6.92 -6.62
N GLN A 377 -17.61 5.97 -6.28
CA GLN A 377 -18.94 5.83 -6.88
C GLN A 377 -19.81 7.04 -6.58
N ALA A 378 -19.88 7.47 -5.32
CA ALA A 378 -20.67 8.62 -4.92
C ALA A 378 -20.15 9.92 -5.55
N ASP A 379 -18.83 10.11 -5.62
CA ASP A 379 -18.24 11.25 -6.33
C ASP A 379 -18.59 11.21 -7.83
N THR A 380 -18.56 10.04 -8.47
CA THR A 380 -18.93 9.88 -9.89
C THR A 380 -20.41 10.15 -10.14
N LEU A 381 -21.31 9.62 -9.30
CA LEU A 381 -22.75 9.84 -9.38
C LEU A 381 -23.10 11.32 -9.20
N ARG A 382 -22.43 12.00 -8.27
CA ARG A 382 -22.60 13.44 -8.12
C ARG A 382 -22.15 14.22 -9.36
N GLU A 383 -21.07 13.81 -10.03
CA GLU A 383 -20.65 14.45 -11.28
C GLU A 383 -21.63 14.17 -12.45
N LEU A 384 -22.49 13.16 -12.31
CA LEU A 384 -23.58 12.84 -13.24
C LEU A 384 -24.91 13.51 -12.85
N ASP A 385 -24.90 14.47 -11.91
CA ASP A 385 -26.10 15.11 -11.36
C ASP A 385 -27.07 14.13 -10.66
N GLU A 386 -26.55 13.04 -10.08
CA GLU A 386 -27.31 12.03 -9.32
C GLU A 386 -26.91 11.98 -7.83
N PRO A 387 -27.15 13.05 -7.04
CA PRO A 387 -26.70 13.11 -5.64
C PRO A 387 -27.55 12.27 -4.67
N GLU A 388 -28.80 11.91 -4.98
CA GLU A 388 -29.63 11.05 -4.11
C GLU A 388 -29.19 9.57 -4.14
N PRO A 389 -28.90 8.95 -5.31
CA PRO A 389 -28.25 7.65 -5.34
C PRO A 389 -26.90 7.64 -4.60
N ALA A 390 -26.10 8.69 -4.76
CA ALA A 390 -24.83 8.85 -4.06
C ALA A 390 -25.00 8.84 -2.52
N GLU A 391 -25.96 9.61 -2.00
CA GLU A 391 -26.29 9.62 -0.56
C GLU A 391 -26.66 8.22 -0.06
N ARG A 392 -27.53 7.51 -0.79
CA ARG A 392 -28.01 6.18 -0.38
C ARG A 392 -26.86 5.20 -0.22
N LEU A 393 -25.98 5.12 -1.21
CA LEU A 393 -24.80 4.26 -1.19
C LEU A 393 -23.89 4.54 0.01
N LEU A 394 -23.67 5.83 0.31
CA LEU A 394 -22.82 6.24 1.42
C LEU A 394 -23.41 5.89 2.78
N ARG A 395 -24.72 6.10 2.96
CA ARG A 395 -25.41 5.72 4.21
C ARG A 395 -25.40 4.21 4.42
N GLU A 396 -25.69 3.44 3.37
CA GLU A 396 -25.67 1.97 3.42
C GLU A 396 -24.30 1.44 3.86
N GLU A 397 -23.20 1.98 3.33
CA GLU A 397 -21.84 1.57 3.72
C GLU A 397 -21.45 2.04 5.14
N ILE A 398 -21.89 3.24 5.56
CA ILE A 398 -21.69 3.70 6.95
C ILE A 398 -22.43 2.76 7.92
N ASP A 399 -23.70 2.48 7.66
CA ASP A 399 -24.52 1.61 8.50
C ASP A 399 -23.99 0.18 8.53
N ARG A 400 -23.47 -0.33 7.41
CA ARG A 400 -22.81 -1.65 7.34
C ARG A 400 -21.57 -1.68 8.24
N ARG A 401 -20.69 -0.68 8.14
CA ARG A 401 -19.47 -0.60 8.94
C ARG A 401 -19.74 -0.48 10.44
N ASP A 402 -20.75 0.30 10.81
CA ASP A 402 -21.17 0.45 12.20
C ASP A 402 -21.77 -0.85 12.75
N ARG A 403 -22.58 -1.56 11.95
CA ARG A 403 -23.20 -2.85 12.31
C ARG A 403 -22.16 -3.97 12.47
N ASP A 404 -21.19 -4.03 11.56
CA ASP A 404 -20.20 -5.10 11.49
C ASP A 404 -18.95 -4.78 12.33
N CYS A 405 -18.95 -3.67 13.07
CA CYS A 405 -17.83 -3.20 13.90
C CYS A 405 -16.49 -3.12 13.13
N ILE A 406 -16.55 -2.73 11.85
CA ILE A 406 -15.38 -2.76 10.97
C ILE A 406 -14.39 -1.68 11.39
N PRO A 407 -13.13 -2.04 11.71
CA PRO A 407 -12.13 -1.07 12.13
C PRO A 407 -11.76 -0.10 10.99
N GLY A 408 -11.55 1.16 11.34
CA GLY A 408 -11.12 2.23 10.43
C GLY A 408 -12.03 3.46 10.49
N ASN A 409 -11.47 4.63 10.22
CA ASN A 409 -12.24 5.87 10.30
C ASN A 409 -13.29 5.96 9.18
N THR A 410 -14.50 6.38 9.53
CA THR A 410 -15.60 6.64 8.59
C THR A 410 -15.59 8.08 8.08
N TYR A 411 -14.56 8.87 8.42
CA TYR A 411 -14.48 10.30 8.09
C TYR A 411 -14.63 10.56 6.60
N ARG A 412 -13.97 9.78 5.75
CA ARG A 412 -14.09 9.95 4.29
C ARG A 412 -15.51 9.69 3.77
N LEU A 413 -16.18 8.65 4.25
CA LEU A 413 -17.58 8.37 3.89
C LEU A 413 -18.49 9.50 4.35
N LYS A 414 -18.31 9.97 5.60
CA LYS A 414 -19.07 11.07 6.19
C LYS A 414 -18.89 12.38 5.42
N LEU A 415 -17.65 12.72 5.03
CA LEU A 415 -17.38 13.92 4.24
C LEU A 415 -17.96 13.82 2.83
N THR A 416 -17.83 12.66 2.17
CA THR A 416 -18.45 12.42 0.86
C THR A 416 -19.98 12.51 0.96
N LEU A 417 -20.57 12.07 2.08
CA LEU A 417 -22.00 12.19 2.35
C LEU A 417 -22.41 13.65 2.55
N ALA A 418 -21.65 14.42 3.31
CA ALA A 418 -21.88 15.86 3.45
C ALA A 418 -21.82 16.58 2.09
N GLU A 419 -20.91 16.18 1.21
CA GLU A 419 -20.81 16.72 -0.15
C GLU A 419 -22.00 16.36 -1.05
N ALA A 420 -22.54 15.14 -0.95
CA ALA A 420 -23.77 14.74 -1.64
C ALA A 420 -24.99 15.52 -1.10
N LEU A 421 -25.10 15.67 0.23
CA LEU A 421 -26.14 16.46 0.88
C LEU A 421 -26.06 17.95 0.50
N PHE A 422 -24.85 18.49 0.38
CA PHE A 422 -24.63 19.84 -0.13
C PHE A 422 -25.17 20.00 -1.56
N ALA A 423 -24.92 19.03 -2.44
CA ALA A 423 -25.44 19.05 -3.81
C ALA A 423 -26.98 19.03 -3.85
N GLN A 424 -27.62 18.36 -2.89
CA GLN A 424 -29.07 18.39 -2.69
C GLN A 424 -29.59 19.65 -1.97
N LYS A 425 -28.73 20.65 -1.70
CA LYS A 425 -29.06 21.89 -0.97
C LYS A 425 -29.48 21.67 0.50
N ARG A 426 -29.14 20.52 1.10
CA ARG A 426 -29.41 20.19 2.52
C ARG A 426 -28.25 20.68 3.41
N PHE A 427 -28.02 21.99 3.42
CA PHE A 427 -26.83 22.61 3.98
C PHE A 427 -26.66 22.39 5.49
N GLU A 428 -27.75 22.43 6.26
CA GLU A 428 -27.73 22.28 7.71
C GLU A 428 -27.26 20.89 8.14
N GLU A 429 -27.63 19.86 7.39
CA GLU A 429 -27.21 18.50 7.67
C GLU A 429 -25.76 18.25 7.25
N ALA A 430 -25.38 18.74 6.06
CA ALA A 430 -24.00 18.69 5.59
C ALA A 430 -23.04 19.37 6.59
N GLU A 431 -23.40 20.56 7.09
CA GLU A 431 -22.61 21.30 8.08
C GLU A 431 -22.44 20.51 9.38
N ARG A 432 -23.53 19.90 9.88
CA ARG A 432 -23.51 19.12 11.12
C ARG A 432 -22.55 17.94 11.03
N ILE A 433 -22.53 17.25 9.88
CA ILE A 433 -21.60 16.15 9.62
C ILE A 433 -20.17 16.66 9.57
N CYS A 434 -19.91 17.75 8.82
CA CYS A 434 -18.58 18.34 8.71
C CYS A 434 -18.01 18.79 10.06
N SER A 435 -18.79 19.50 10.89
CA SER A 435 -18.37 19.91 12.23
C SER A 435 -18.10 18.70 13.15
N GLY A 436 -18.91 17.65 13.02
CA GLY A 436 -18.68 16.38 13.72
C GLY A 436 -17.33 15.76 13.34
N VAL A 437 -16.97 15.76 12.06
CA VAL A 437 -15.67 15.26 11.57
C VAL A 437 -14.51 16.18 11.98
N GLU A 438 -14.68 17.50 11.89
CA GLU A 438 -13.65 18.51 12.24
C GLU A 438 -13.19 18.40 13.69
N SER A 439 -14.11 18.02 14.60
CA SER A 439 -13.80 17.83 16.02
C SER A 439 -12.89 16.63 16.32
N GLN A 440 -12.64 15.76 15.35
CA GLN A 440 -11.94 14.50 15.55
C GLN A 440 -10.45 14.60 15.21
N PRO A 441 -9.55 13.99 16.00
CA PRO A 441 -8.13 13.94 15.66
C PRO A 441 -7.86 12.95 14.51
N GLY A 442 -6.77 13.18 13.78
CA GLY A 442 -6.22 12.18 12.84
C GLY A 442 -6.82 12.16 11.44
N LEU A 443 -7.40 13.27 10.97
CA LEU A 443 -7.80 13.40 9.56
C LEU A 443 -6.60 13.23 8.61
N LEU A 444 -6.80 12.48 7.54
CA LEU A 444 -5.81 12.41 6.45
C LEU A 444 -5.82 13.71 5.66
N LYS A 445 -4.69 14.02 4.99
CA LYS A 445 -4.52 15.26 4.21
C LYS A 445 -5.68 15.52 3.24
N LEU A 446 -6.13 14.49 2.52
CA LEU A 446 -7.22 14.62 1.52
C LEU A 446 -8.56 14.87 2.18
N ASP A 447 -8.83 14.20 3.31
CA ASP A 447 -10.07 14.37 4.06
C ASP A 447 -10.15 15.79 4.65
N ASN A 448 -9.02 16.31 5.11
CA ASN A 448 -8.94 17.70 5.59
C ASN A 448 -9.19 18.71 4.46
N LEU A 449 -8.58 18.52 3.28
CA LEU A 449 -8.86 19.36 2.12
C LEU A 449 -10.35 19.35 1.74
N ARG A 450 -10.97 18.17 1.68
CA ARG A 450 -12.41 18.01 1.38
C ARG A 450 -13.31 18.68 2.42
N LEU A 451 -12.98 18.54 3.71
CA LEU A 451 -13.67 19.21 4.80
C LEU A 451 -13.62 20.74 4.63
N GLN A 452 -12.44 21.30 4.41
CA GLN A 452 -12.26 22.75 4.24
C GLN A 452 -13.06 23.27 3.04
N ILE A 453 -12.95 22.62 1.88
CA ILE A 453 -13.72 22.99 0.68
C ILE A 453 -15.22 22.93 0.95
N THR A 454 -15.71 21.86 1.57
CA THR A 454 -17.15 21.67 1.80
C THR A 454 -17.70 22.69 2.77
N MET A 455 -17.00 22.96 3.87
CA MET A 455 -17.38 24.00 4.82
C MET A 455 -17.36 25.39 4.18
N ALA A 456 -16.36 25.69 3.34
CA ALA A 456 -16.30 26.97 2.63
C ALA A 456 -17.52 27.19 1.74
N LYS A 457 -17.90 26.19 0.92
CA LYS A 457 -19.10 26.25 0.07
C LYS A 457 -20.39 26.41 0.88
N ILE A 458 -20.50 25.72 2.03
CA ILE A 458 -21.68 25.83 2.92
C ILE A 458 -21.79 27.24 3.47
N ARG A 459 -20.70 27.81 4.00
CA ARG A 459 -20.68 29.17 4.56
C ARG A 459 -21.01 30.22 3.50
N ASP A 460 -20.43 30.06 2.32
CA ASP A 460 -20.69 30.94 1.18
C ASP A 460 -22.17 30.89 0.76
N SER A 461 -22.75 29.69 0.67
CA SER A 461 -24.17 29.49 0.36
C SER A 461 -25.13 30.10 1.41
N LYS A 462 -24.62 30.33 2.64
CA LYS A 462 -25.33 31.01 3.73
C LYS A 462 -25.02 32.51 3.82
N CYS A 463 -24.33 33.08 2.84
CA CYS A 463 -23.86 34.46 2.80
C CYS A 463 -22.90 34.84 3.95
N ASP A 464 -22.26 33.85 4.61
CA ASP A 464 -21.21 34.07 5.61
C ASP A 464 -19.85 34.15 4.90
N ARG A 465 -19.54 35.33 4.36
CA ARG A 465 -18.32 35.58 3.57
C ARG A 465 -17.04 35.39 4.38
N GLU A 466 -17.02 35.84 5.64
CA GLU A 466 -15.84 35.72 6.50
C GLU A 466 -15.58 34.25 6.88
N GLY A 467 -16.65 33.51 7.20
CA GLY A 467 -16.59 32.07 7.40
C GLY A 467 -16.09 31.34 6.16
N ALA A 468 -16.65 31.66 4.98
CA ALA A 468 -16.25 31.05 3.70
C ALA A 468 -14.76 31.30 3.40
N LEU A 469 -14.31 32.55 3.50
CA LEU A 469 -12.93 32.94 3.27
C LEU A 469 -11.95 32.16 4.15
N ARG A 470 -12.26 32.02 5.45
CA ARG A 470 -11.44 31.27 6.40
C ARG A 470 -11.23 29.82 5.96
N TYR A 471 -12.29 29.15 5.56
CA TYR A 471 -12.24 27.76 5.11
C TYR A 471 -11.59 27.65 3.72
N TRP A 472 -11.75 28.62 2.81
CA TRP A 472 -11.03 28.63 1.54
C TRP A 472 -9.51 28.82 1.71
N ILE A 473 -9.08 29.70 2.62
CA ILE A 473 -7.66 29.83 2.99
C ILE A 473 -7.15 28.53 3.61
N GLY A 474 -7.96 27.88 4.45
CA GLY A 474 -7.66 26.54 4.97
C GLY A 474 -7.48 25.51 3.86
N ALA A 475 -8.38 25.48 2.88
CA ALA A 475 -8.28 24.61 1.71
C ALA A 475 -7.01 24.89 0.89
N MET A 476 -6.63 26.17 0.72
CA MET A 476 -5.40 26.57 0.03
C MET A 476 -4.14 26.05 0.74
N LYS A 477 -4.12 26.08 2.09
CA LYS A 477 -3.03 25.50 2.87
C LYS A 477 -2.95 23.98 2.72
N GLU A 478 -4.10 23.30 2.66
CA GLU A 478 -4.14 21.85 2.50
C GLU A 478 -3.78 21.40 1.08
N VAL A 479 -4.24 22.10 0.04
CA VAL A 479 -3.94 21.75 -1.36
C VAL A 479 -2.45 21.87 -1.67
N GLY A 480 -1.75 22.84 -1.06
CA GLY A 480 -0.29 22.99 -1.17
C GLY A 480 0.53 21.81 -0.62
N LYS A 481 -0.10 20.83 0.05
CA LYS A 481 0.56 19.61 0.54
C LYS A 481 0.60 18.48 -0.49
N PHE A 482 0.03 18.70 -1.68
CA PHE A 482 -0.09 17.71 -2.75
C PHE A 482 0.74 18.11 -3.97
N HIS A 483 1.25 17.10 -4.68
CA HIS A 483 1.92 17.27 -5.96
C HIS A 483 0.94 17.17 -7.15
N LEU A 484 -0.29 16.69 -6.89
CA LEU A 484 -1.40 16.47 -7.83
C LEU A 484 -2.18 17.78 -8.09
N THR A 485 -1.49 18.80 -8.57
CA THR A 485 -2.18 20.04 -8.94
C THR A 485 -1.69 20.51 -10.31
N ASN A 486 -2.23 19.98 -11.39
CA ASN A 486 -2.35 20.66 -12.68
C ASN A 486 -3.26 21.90 -12.59
N GLY A 487 -3.17 22.62 -11.48
CA GLY A 487 -3.81 23.88 -11.25
C GLY A 487 -5.31 23.80 -10.99
N TYR A 488 -6.08 22.87 -11.57
CA TYR A 488 -7.54 23.04 -11.67
C TYR A 488 -8.25 23.25 -10.32
N THR A 489 -8.08 22.33 -9.37
CA THR A 489 -8.60 22.49 -8.00
C THR A 489 -8.08 23.77 -7.34
N THR A 490 -6.79 24.04 -7.47
CA THR A 490 -6.13 25.23 -6.90
C THR A 490 -6.68 26.52 -7.50
N ARG A 491 -6.93 26.57 -8.81
CA ARG A 491 -7.51 27.70 -9.54
C ARG A 491 -8.92 27.98 -9.04
N ILE A 492 -9.74 26.95 -8.84
CA ILE A 492 -11.09 27.13 -8.27
C ILE A 492 -11.01 27.66 -6.83
N ILE A 493 -10.06 27.19 -6.01
CA ILE A 493 -9.86 27.72 -4.66
C ILE A 493 -9.44 29.20 -4.71
N ILE A 494 -8.48 29.58 -5.56
CA ILE A 494 -8.06 30.99 -5.74
C ILE A 494 -9.24 31.87 -6.15
N LEU A 495 -10.00 31.44 -7.16
CA LEU A 495 -11.16 32.18 -7.64
C LEU A 495 -12.25 32.31 -6.57
N SER A 496 -12.43 31.28 -5.73
CA SER A 496 -13.39 31.31 -4.62
C SER A 496 -12.94 32.24 -3.48
N ILE A 497 -11.63 32.31 -3.19
CA ILE A 497 -11.06 33.30 -2.25
C ILE A 497 -11.32 34.72 -2.75
N ARG A 498 -11.02 34.97 -4.03
CA ARG A 498 -11.26 36.27 -4.68
C ARG A 498 -12.75 36.67 -4.62
N ASP A 499 -13.65 35.74 -4.95
CA ASP A 499 -15.09 35.97 -4.88
C ASP A 499 -15.55 36.32 -3.45
N SER A 500 -15.01 35.63 -2.45
CA SER A 500 -15.30 35.89 -1.02
C SER A 500 -14.80 37.26 -0.55
N LEU A 501 -13.74 37.78 -1.16
CA LEU A 501 -13.17 39.11 -0.87
C LEU A 501 -13.90 40.24 -1.62
N SER A 502 -14.69 39.94 -2.65
CA SER A 502 -15.31 40.96 -3.51
C SER A 502 -16.02 42.07 -2.73
N GLY A 503 -15.66 43.32 -3.04
CA GLY A 503 -16.19 44.52 -2.38
C GLY A 503 -15.41 45.01 -1.16
N THR A 504 -14.21 44.50 -0.91
CA THR A 504 -13.25 45.03 0.08
C THR A 504 -12.05 45.71 -0.61
N ASP A 505 -11.36 46.61 0.09
CA ASP A 505 -10.11 47.22 -0.40
C ASP A 505 -9.01 46.16 -0.67
N GLU A 506 -9.09 45.02 0.02
CA GLU A 506 -8.19 43.88 -0.17
C GLU A 506 -8.45 43.15 -1.49
N ALA A 507 -9.68 43.22 -2.03
CA ALA A 507 -10.04 42.59 -3.31
C ALA A 507 -9.34 43.26 -4.50
N GLU A 508 -9.28 44.60 -4.55
CA GLU A 508 -8.64 45.32 -5.65
C GLU A 508 -7.14 45.00 -5.76
N MET A 509 -6.47 44.83 -4.62
CA MET A 509 -5.06 44.45 -4.57
C MET A 509 -4.83 42.99 -5.01
N MET A 510 -5.77 42.10 -4.65
CA MET A 510 -5.63 40.67 -4.92
C MET A 510 -6.13 40.26 -6.31
N GLU A 511 -6.94 41.10 -6.98
CA GLU A 511 -7.57 40.80 -8.28
C GLU A 511 -6.55 40.43 -9.36
N THR A 512 -5.60 41.34 -9.63
CA THR A 512 -4.60 41.16 -10.69
C THR A 512 -3.65 39.99 -10.38
N THR A 513 -3.23 39.87 -9.13
CA THR A 513 -2.31 38.81 -8.68
C THR A 513 -2.96 37.43 -8.76
N SER A 514 -4.23 37.31 -8.33
CA SER A 514 -4.97 36.05 -8.34
C SER A 514 -5.23 35.57 -9.77
N LEU A 515 -5.64 36.46 -10.67
CA LEU A 515 -5.85 36.13 -12.08
C LEU A 515 -4.55 35.71 -12.78
N GLN A 516 -3.45 36.41 -12.50
CA GLN A 516 -2.15 36.02 -13.03
C GLN A 516 -1.73 34.62 -12.54
N GLN A 517 -1.93 34.31 -11.26
CA GLN A 517 -1.67 32.97 -10.72
C GLN A 517 -2.55 31.90 -11.37
N VAL A 518 -3.84 32.19 -11.56
CA VAL A 518 -4.78 31.27 -12.22
C VAL A 518 -4.36 30.97 -13.66
N ASN A 519 -3.83 31.97 -14.38
CA ASN A 519 -3.32 31.80 -15.74
C ASN A 519 -2.03 30.98 -15.77
N VAL A 520 -1.05 31.31 -14.92
CA VAL A 520 0.22 30.54 -14.81
C VAL A 520 -0.05 29.07 -14.46
N LEU A 521 -1.00 28.81 -13.55
CA LEU A 521 -1.40 27.44 -13.22
C LEU A 521 -2.12 26.74 -14.39
N GLY A 522 -2.86 27.50 -15.21
CA GLY A 522 -3.51 26.97 -16.42
C GLY A 522 -2.51 26.61 -17.51
N GLU A 523 -1.50 27.44 -17.74
CA GLU A 523 -0.42 27.19 -18.72
C GLU A 523 0.47 26.00 -18.33
N ASN A 524 0.73 25.83 -17.03
CA ASN A 524 1.52 24.72 -16.50
C ASN A 524 0.70 23.42 -16.33
N ALA A 525 -0.61 23.45 -16.60
CA ALA A 525 -1.45 22.27 -16.47
C ALA A 525 -1.09 21.25 -17.54
N LYS A 526 -0.79 20.01 -17.12
CA LYS A 526 -0.45 18.93 -18.05
C LYS A 526 -1.65 18.61 -18.95
N PRO A 527 -1.47 18.56 -20.29
CA PRO A 527 -2.53 18.13 -21.20
C PRO A 527 -3.02 16.72 -20.84
N GLY A 528 -4.34 16.56 -20.71
CA GLY A 528 -4.94 15.27 -20.30
C GLY A 528 -4.69 14.88 -18.83
N GLY A 529 -4.18 15.80 -18.01
CA GLY A 529 -4.02 15.59 -16.57
C GLY A 529 -5.36 15.56 -15.80
N THR A 530 -5.26 15.51 -14.48
CA THR A 530 -6.42 15.46 -13.56
C THR A 530 -7.28 16.73 -13.60
N LYS A 531 -8.51 16.65 -14.12
CA LYS A 531 -9.46 17.78 -14.08
C LYS A 531 -10.44 17.67 -12.92
N TYR A 532 -11.03 16.50 -12.75
CA TYR A 532 -12.09 16.25 -11.76
C TYR A 532 -11.56 15.55 -10.51
N TRP A 533 -10.52 16.10 -9.87
CA TRP A 533 -9.87 15.45 -8.72
C TRP A 533 -10.83 15.27 -7.54
N ILE A 534 -11.47 16.36 -7.09
CA ILE A 534 -12.41 16.35 -5.97
C ILE A 534 -13.80 16.58 -6.53
N GLY A 535 -14.73 15.71 -6.14
CA GLY A 535 -16.04 15.68 -6.77
C GLY A 535 -16.82 16.98 -6.52
N GLY A 536 -17.69 17.33 -7.47
CA GLY A 536 -18.62 18.45 -7.44
C GLY A 536 -17.96 19.82 -7.29
N LEU A 537 -16.63 19.92 -7.40
CA LEU A 537 -15.94 21.21 -7.41
C LEU A 537 -16.13 21.91 -8.76
N ASP A 538 -16.29 21.15 -9.85
CA ASP A 538 -16.66 21.71 -11.16
C ASP A 538 -18.08 22.30 -11.12
N HIS A 539 -19.03 21.60 -10.51
CA HIS A 539 -20.39 22.11 -10.25
C HIS A 539 -20.36 23.44 -9.48
N TRP A 540 -19.49 23.55 -8.47
CA TRP A 540 -19.27 24.81 -7.76
C TRP A 540 -18.74 25.91 -8.67
N ALA A 541 -17.71 25.64 -9.47
CA ALA A 541 -17.13 26.60 -10.40
C ALA A 541 -18.18 27.14 -11.39
N ARG A 542 -19.01 26.25 -11.96
CA ARG A 542 -20.13 26.63 -12.83
C ARG A 542 -21.15 27.51 -12.12
N SER A 543 -21.52 27.15 -10.88
CA SER A 543 -22.49 27.92 -10.09
C SER A 543 -22.02 29.35 -9.78
N LYS A 544 -20.69 29.57 -9.79
CA LYS A 544 -20.05 30.86 -9.59
C LYS A 544 -19.66 31.58 -10.88
N GLY A 545 -19.90 30.97 -12.05
CA GLY A 545 -19.52 31.55 -13.34
C GLY A 545 -18.01 31.60 -13.57
N PHE A 546 -17.23 30.66 -13.01
CA PHE A 546 -15.78 30.62 -13.18
C PHE A 546 -15.33 29.97 -14.50
N ASP A 547 -16.23 29.35 -15.25
CA ASP A 547 -15.91 28.54 -16.43
C ASP A 547 -15.13 29.31 -17.49
N ASP A 548 -15.52 30.56 -17.75
CA ASP A 548 -14.85 31.40 -18.74
C ASP A 548 -13.37 31.60 -18.37
N ILE A 549 -13.08 31.85 -17.09
CA ILE A 549 -11.72 32.04 -16.59
C ILE A 549 -10.94 30.72 -16.59
N LEU A 550 -11.61 29.61 -16.31
CA LEU A 550 -10.98 28.29 -16.25
C LEU A 550 -10.61 27.75 -17.64
N ASN A 551 -11.37 28.11 -18.69
CA ASN A 551 -11.22 27.61 -20.06
C ASN A 551 -10.31 28.46 -20.98
N ILE A 552 -9.98 29.70 -20.60
CA ILE A 552 -9.15 30.62 -21.42
C ILE A 552 -7.74 30.06 -21.74
N SER A 553 -7.22 29.11 -20.97
CA SER A 553 -5.87 28.55 -21.15
C SER A 553 -5.76 27.35 -22.11
N CYS A 554 -6.84 26.90 -22.77
CA CYS A 554 -6.80 25.77 -23.72
C CYS A 554 -6.85 26.15 -25.21
N THR A 555 -7.02 27.42 -25.57
CA THR A 555 -7.29 27.84 -26.95
C THR A 555 -6.13 28.54 -27.66
N SER A 556 -4.96 28.72 -27.02
CA SER A 556 -3.82 29.40 -27.65
C SER A 556 -3.02 28.56 -28.67
N ASP A 557 -3.23 27.24 -28.75
CA ASP A 557 -2.42 26.34 -29.60
C ASP A 557 -3.13 25.76 -30.85
N MET A 558 -4.21 26.38 -31.33
CA MET A 558 -4.84 25.98 -32.61
C MET A 558 -4.82 27.05 -33.72
N ARG A 559 -3.94 28.05 -33.63
CA ARG A 559 -3.64 28.95 -34.76
C ARG A 559 -2.16 29.28 -34.85
N SER A 560 -1.37 28.36 -35.38
CA SER A 560 -0.16 28.67 -36.14
C SER A 560 0.14 27.57 -37.14
#